data_AF-A0A9P6SWQ7-F1
#
_entry.id   AF-A0A9P6SWQ7-F1
#
_cell.length_a   1.000
_cell.length_b   1.000
_cell.length_c   1.000
_cell.angle_alpha   90.00
_cell.angle_beta   90.00
_cell.angle_gamma   90.00
#
_symmetry.space_group_name_H-M   'P 1'
#
loop_
_entity.id
_entity.type
_entity.pdbx_description
1 polymer ?
#
loop_
_entity_poly.entity_id
_entity_poly.type
_entity_poly.pdbx_seq_one_letter_code
_entity_poly.pdbx_strand_id
1 'polypeptide(L)' 'MYQLGIGVPQDNTEALGWFQKSALQGDANAQYSAGPMFLNGKGTSKDVTKALEWWSKAATQGRMEAKHKLNEHKTTCIIL' A
#
# COMPACT_ATOMS: atom_id res chain seq x y z
N MET A 1 17.04 18.63 -11.10
CA MET A 1 15.70 18.72 -10.49
C MET A 1 14.71 17.84 -11.26
N TYR A 2 14.50 16.58 -10.85
CA TYR A 2 13.35 15.78 -11.33
C TYR A 2 12.19 15.97 -10.36
N GLN A 3 11.66 17.18 -10.37
CA GLN A 3 10.53 17.59 -9.57
C GLN A 3 9.30 17.40 -10.46
N LEU A 4 8.35 16.58 -9.99
CA LEU A 4 7.07 16.23 -10.63
C LEU A 4 7.15 15.01 -11.57
N GLY A 5 7.21 13.81 -10.98
CA GLY A 5 6.87 12.54 -11.63
C GLY A 5 5.37 12.41 -11.93
N ILE A 6 4.83 13.38 -12.68
CA ILE A 6 3.51 13.31 -13.30
C ILE A 6 3.74 12.75 -14.70
N GLY A 7 3.69 11.42 -14.86
CA GLY A 7 3.68 10.85 -16.21
C GLY A 7 4.49 9.58 -16.50
N VAL A 8 4.72 8.67 -15.54
CA VAL A 8 5.19 7.32 -15.92
C VAL A 8 4.21 6.25 -15.39
N PRO A 9 3.20 5.88 -16.19
CA PRO A 9 2.40 4.67 -15.95
C PRO A 9 3.25 3.39 -15.96
N GLN A 10 4.42 3.43 -16.60
CA GLN A 10 5.21 2.25 -16.95
C GLN A 10 5.85 1.55 -15.74
N ASP A 11 6.37 2.30 -14.77
CA ASP A 11 7.09 1.70 -13.63
C ASP A 11 6.19 1.37 -12.44
N ASN A 12 4.95 1.87 -12.36
CA ASN A 12 4.09 1.59 -11.20
C ASN A 12 3.72 0.10 -11.14
N THR A 13 3.52 -0.54 -12.29
CA THR A 13 3.24 -1.97 -12.40
C THR A 13 4.45 -2.80 -11.96
N GLU A 14 5.65 -2.42 -12.39
CA GLU A 14 6.89 -3.10 -11.99
C GLU A 14 7.23 -2.86 -10.52
N ALA A 15 7.10 -1.62 -10.04
CA ALA A 15 7.29 -1.25 -8.64
C ALA A 15 6.33 -2.02 -7.74
N LEU A 16 5.06 -2.15 -8.14
CA LEU A 16 4.10 -2.99 -7.42
C LEU A 16 4.55 -4.45 -7.39
N GLY A 17 5.06 -4.98 -8.49
CA GLY A 17 5.63 -6.33 -8.55
C GLY A 17 6.80 -6.52 -7.59
N TRP A 18 7.72 -5.55 -7.50
CA TRP A 18 8.84 -5.58 -6.55
C TRP A 18 8.36 -5.48 -5.09
N PHE A 19 7.44 -4.56 -4.80
CA PHE A 19 6.87 -4.46 -3.45
C PHE A 19 6.13 -5.74 -3.06
N GLN A 20 5.38 -6.37 -3.97
CA GLN A 20 4.73 -7.65 -3.69
C GLN A 20 5.76 -8.75 -3.39
N LYS A 21 6.83 -8.86 -4.19
CA LYS A 21 7.89 -9.85 -3.94
C LYS A 21 8.54 -9.66 -2.57
N SER A 22 8.91 -8.44 -2.20
CA SER A 22 9.48 -8.15 -0.88
C SER A 22 8.46 -8.33 0.24
N ALA A 23 7.21 -7.93 0.02
CA ALA A 23 6.14 -8.07 0.99
C ALA A 23 5.79 -9.54 1.27
N LEU A 24 5.90 -10.41 0.26
CA LEU A 24 5.80 -11.86 0.38
C LEU A 24 6.96 -12.48 1.17
N GLN A 25 8.14 -11.87 1.14
CA GLN A 25 9.28 -12.25 1.98
C GLN A 25 9.15 -11.76 3.43
N GLY A 26 8.03 -11.12 3.78
CA GLY A 26 7.80 -10.60 5.12
C GLY A 26 8.33 -9.19 5.34
N ASP A 27 8.77 -8.48 4.31
CA ASP A 27 9.25 -7.10 4.48
C ASP A 27 8.06 -6.17 4.86
N ALA A 28 8.02 -5.74 6.12
CA ALA A 28 7.01 -4.81 6.63
C ALA A 28 7.09 -3.43 5.94
N ASN A 29 8.27 -3.05 5.46
CA ASN A 29 8.47 -1.85 4.66
C ASN A 29 7.73 -1.94 3.33
N ALA A 30 7.93 -3.03 2.61
CA ALA A 30 7.27 -3.30 1.34
C ALA A 30 5.76 -3.51 1.49
N GLN A 31 5.31 -4.24 2.53
CA GLN A 31 3.90 -4.46 2.80
C GLN A 31 3.12 -3.14 2.94
N TYR A 32 3.66 -2.17 3.70
CA TYR A 32 2.95 -0.89 3.81
C TYR A 32 3.09 0.01 2.58
N SER A 33 4.19 -0.08 1.83
CA SER A 33 4.33 0.63 0.54
C SER A 33 3.40 0.09 -0.55
N ALA A 34 3.03 -1.19 -0.50
CA ALA A 34 2.05 -1.78 -1.42
C ALA A 34 0.62 -1.25 -1.19
N GLY A 35 0.26 -0.97 0.06
CA GLY A 35 -1.08 -0.47 0.43
C GLY A 35 -1.57 0.75 -0.38
N PRO A 36 -0.84 1.88 -0.42
CA PRO A 36 -1.24 3.05 -1.20
C PRO A 36 -1.24 2.81 -2.71
N MET A 37 -0.51 1.80 -3.23
CA MET A 37 -0.59 1.45 -4.65
C MET A 37 -1.92 0.80 -4.99
N PHE A 38 -2.40 -0.12 -4.15
CA PHE A 38 -3.73 -0.70 -4.29
C PHE A 38 -4.85 0.31 -4.00
N LEU A 39 -4.68 1.20 -3.01
CA LEU A 39 -5.69 2.23 -2.70
C LEU A 39 -5.92 3.21 -3.85
N ASN A 40 -4.85 3.58 -4.56
CA ASN A 40 -4.90 4.56 -5.65
C ASN A 40 -5.00 3.91 -7.04
N GLY A 41 -4.93 2.59 -7.13
CA GLY A 41 -4.86 1.88 -8.41
C GLY A 41 -3.59 2.22 -9.21
N LYS A 42 -2.45 2.37 -8.53
CA LYS A 42 -1.15 2.61 -9.20
C LYS A 42 -0.53 1.26 -9.59
N GLY A 43 -0.43 0.99 -10.88
CA GLY A 43 0.11 -0.29 -11.39
C GLY A 43 -0.84 -1.48 -11.25
N THR A 44 -2.10 -1.24 -10.85
CA THR A 44 -3.17 -2.24 -10.70
C THR A 44 -4.52 -1.52 -10.63
N SER A 45 -5.63 -2.23 -10.77
CA SER A 45 -6.94 -1.69 -10.41
C SER A 45 -7.00 -1.33 -8.93
N LYS A 46 -7.75 -0.27 -8.61
CA LYS A 46 -8.00 0.16 -7.23
C LYS A 46 -8.66 -0.97 -6.43
N ASP A 47 -8.03 -1.34 -5.31
CA ASP A 47 -8.48 -2.41 -4.44
C ASP A 47 -8.21 -2.02 -2.97
N VAL A 48 -9.23 -1.46 -2.34
CA VAL A 48 -9.13 -1.01 -0.94
C VAL A 48 -8.95 -2.20 0.00
N THR A 49 -9.58 -3.34 -0.30
CA THR A 49 -9.52 -4.55 0.52
C THR A 49 -8.08 -5.09 0.56
N LYS A 50 -7.41 -5.21 -0.60
CA LYS A 50 -5.99 -5.58 -0.64
C LYS A 50 -5.10 -4.58 0.07
N ALA A 51 -5.37 -3.28 -0.06
CA ALA A 51 -4.60 -2.27 0.66
C ALA A 51 -4.64 -2.48 2.18
N LEU A 52 -5.85 -2.74 2.72
CA LEU A 52 -6.05 -3.05 4.12
C LEU A 52 -5.40 -4.37 4.53
N GLU A 53 -5.45 -5.42 3.71
CA GLU A 53 -4.77 -6.68 4.01
C GLU A 53 -3.25 -6.49 4.14
N TRP A 54 -2.63 -5.77 3.21
CA TRP A 54 -1.19 -5.50 3.23
C TRP A 54 -0.78 -4.62 4.42
N TRP A 55 -1.56 -3.58 4.74
CA TRP A 55 -1.31 -2.80 5.96
C TRP A 55 -1.54 -3.61 7.22
N SER A 56 -2.49 -4.54 7.25
CA SER A 56 -2.72 -5.45 8.38
C SER A 56 -1.48 -6.29 8.65
N LYS A 57 -0.89 -6.89 7.61
CA LYS A 57 0.37 -7.63 7.72
C LYS A 57 1.51 -6.75 8.25
N ALA A 58 1.69 -5.55 7.69
CA ALA A 58 2.73 -4.62 8.18
C ALA A 58 2.50 -4.22 9.65
N ALA A 59 1.24 -3.98 10.04
CA ALA A 59 0.87 -3.65 11.42
C ALA A 59 1.13 -4.81 12.39
N THR A 60 0.87 -6.06 11.97
CA THR A 60 1.21 -7.25 12.78
C THR A 60 2.71 -7.40 13.03
N GLN A 61 3.54 -6.84 12.14
CA GLN A 61 4.99 -6.79 12.30
C GLN A 61 5.47 -5.56 13.11
N GLY A 62 4.56 -4.83 13.75
CA GLY A 62 4.90 -3.67 14.59
C GLY A 62 4.99 -2.34 13.84
N ARG A 63 4.61 -2.29 12.55
CA ARG A 63 4.65 -1.05 11.77
C ARG A 63 3.50 -0.12 12.14
N MET A 64 3.79 0.86 13.00
CA MET A 64 2.82 1.82 13.53
C MET A 64 2.12 2.65 12.45
N GLU A 65 2.85 3.00 11.39
CA GLU A 65 2.31 3.76 10.23
C GLU A 65 1.18 2.98 9.54
N ALA A 66 1.36 1.66 9.40
CA ALA A 66 0.35 0.78 8.83
C ALA A 66 -0.87 0.66 9.74
N LYS A 67 -0.65 0.56 11.06
CA LYS A 67 -1.73 0.54 12.05
C LYS A 67 -2.55 1.84 12.02
N HIS A 68 -1.88 3.00 11.90
CA HIS A 68 -2.56 4.29 11.76
C HIS A 68 -3.42 4.34 10.50
N LYS A 69 -2.89 3.87 9.36
CA LYS A 69 -3.64 3.82 8.10
C LYS A 69 -4.84 2.87 8.15
N LEU A 70 -4.69 1.69 8.77
CA LEU A 70 -5.81 0.80 9.01
C LEU A 70 -6.89 1.45 9.87
N ASN A 71 -6.49 2.13 10.94
CA ASN A 71 -7.43 2.80 11.84
C ASN A 71 -8.14 3.95 11.13
N GLU A 72 -7.42 4.75 10.34
CA GLU A 72 -8.01 5.83 9.52
C GLU A 72 -9.11 5.29 8.62
N HIS A 73 -8.83 4.24 7.84
CA HIS A 73 -9.80 3.64 6.92
C HIS A 73 -10.92 2.84 7.60
N LYS A 74 -10.63 2.12 8.70
CA LYS A 74 -11.66 1.39 9.47
C LYS A 74 -12.61 2.35 10.20
N THR A 75 -12.08 3.46 10.72
CA THR A 75 -12.90 4.46 11.42
C THR A 75 -13.86 5.16 10.47
N THR A 76 -13.47 5.38 9.21
CA THR A 76 -14.37 5.94 8.19
C THR A 76 -15.61 5.07 7.93
N CYS A 77 -15.50 3.74 8.07
CA CYS A 77 -16.64 2.82 7.88
C CYS A 77 -17.62 2.76 9.06
N ILE A 78 -17.28 3.29 10.23
CA ILE A 78 -18.14 3.23 11.43
C ILE A 78 -19.05 4.47 11.55
N ILE A 79 -18.82 5.50 10.71
CA ILE A 79 -19.52 6.79 10.78
C ILE A 79 -20.55 6.96 9.64
N LEU A 80 -20.82 5.90 8.86
CA LEU A 80 -21.89 5.83 7.84
C LEU A 80 -22.90 4.75 8.22
#